data_AF-R7PBD9-F1
#
_entry.id   AF-R7PBD9-F1
#
_cell.length_a   1.000
_cell.length_b   1.000
_cell.length_c   1.000
_cell.angle_alpha   90.00
_cell.angle_beta   90.00
_cell.angle_gamma   90.00
#
_symmetry.space_group_name_H-M   'P 1'
#
loop_
_entity.id
_entity.type
_entity.pdbx_description
1 polymer ?
#
loop_
_entity_poly.entity_id
_entity_poly.type
_entity_poly.pdbx_seq_one_letter_code
_entity_poly.pdbx_strand_id
1 'polypeptide(L)'
;MLKALQIVHAKRPEECEIVKVESVPFEQYRKMLDSSDVLLDQLYGYTPGMNALLAMEKGIVVVGGGEPENYQILHEKNLKPIVNVEPNLQNVIAQLNWLLDHKSQLGKLSVESQLYVQKHHDYRNVAKQYLEFWMHGA
;
A
#
# COMPACT_ATOMS: atom_id res chain seq x y z
N MET A 1 -4.98 9.36 -9.28
CA MET A 1 -3.57 9.23 -8.85
C MET A 1 -2.55 9.58 -9.93
N LEU A 2 -2.59 8.98 -11.14
CA LEU A 2 -1.56 9.24 -12.18
C LEU A 2 -1.30 10.73 -12.46
N LYS A 3 -2.35 11.55 -12.58
CA LYS A 3 -2.22 13.01 -12.75
C LYS A 3 -1.43 13.67 -11.60
N ALA A 4 -1.67 13.27 -10.36
CA ALA A 4 -0.95 13.80 -9.19
C ALA A 4 0.53 13.43 -9.26
N LEU A 5 0.81 12.16 -9.55
CA LEU A 5 2.16 11.63 -9.70
C LEU A 5 2.94 12.38 -10.79
N GLN A 6 2.32 12.62 -11.95
CA GLN A 6 2.92 13.40 -13.04
C GLN A 6 3.22 14.85 -12.62
N ILE A 7 2.32 15.50 -11.87
CA ILE A 7 2.53 16.87 -11.37
C ILE A 7 3.72 16.92 -10.40
N VAL A 8 3.83 15.93 -9.50
CA VAL A 8 4.92 15.87 -8.51
C VAL A 8 6.25 15.58 -9.20
N HIS A 9 6.30 14.56 -10.07
CA HIS A 9 7.50 14.20 -10.82
C HIS A 9 8.00 15.36 -11.71
N ALA A 10 7.11 16.07 -12.41
CA ALA A 10 7.51 17.21 -13.24
C ALA A 10 8.20 18.34 -12.45
N LYS A 11 7.91 18.46 -11.15
CA LYS A 11 8.55 19.44 -10.25
C LYS A 11 9.84 18.91 -9.61
N ARG A 12 10.00 17.58 -9.52
CA ARG A 12 11.09 16.90 -8.80
C ARG A 12 11.62 15.69 -9.60
N PRO A 13 12.03 15.87 -10.86
CA PRO A 13 12.30 14.74 -11.77
C PRO A 13 13.52 13.90 -11.36
N GLU A 14 14.49 14.50 -10.67
CA GLU A 14 15.71 13.83 -10.19
C GLU A 14 15.47 13.03 -8.90
N GLU A 15 14.30 13.16 -8.29
CA GLU A 15 14.01 12.60 -6.96
C GLU A 15 13.14 11.36 -6.97
N CYS A 16 12.47 11.08 -8.10
CA CYS A 16 11.66 9.90 -8.30
C CYS A 16 11.52 9.58 -9.78
N GLU A 17 11.32 8.31 -10.09
CA GLU A 17 10.93 7.85 -11.42
C GLU A 17 9.47 7.36 -11.43
N ILE A 18 8.87 7.28 -12.62
CA ILE A 18 7.52 6.74 -12.79
C ILE A 18 7.61 5.45 -13.61
N VAL A 19 7.29 4.33 -12.97
CA VAL A 19 7.10 3.04 -13.64
C VAL A 19 5.61 2.84 -13.89
N LYS A 20 5.18 3.01 -15.15
CA LYS A 20 3.79 2.77 -15.56
C LYS A 20 3.63 1.31 -16.00
N VAL A 21 2.63 0.61 -15.45
CA VAL A 21 2.29 -0.75 -15.83
C VAL A 21 0.89 -0.80 -16.45
N GLU A 22 0.78 -1.37 -17.65
CA GLU A 22 -0.50 -1.59 -18.33
C GLU A 22 -0.48 -2.94 -19.06
N SER A 23 -1.47 -3.81 -18.78
CA SER A 23 -1.72 -5.06 -19.52
C SER A 23 -0.52 -6.01 -19.69
N VAL A 24 0.42 -6.02 -18.73
CA VAL A 24 1.56 -6.95 -18.75
C VAL A 24 1.20 -8.29 -18.10
N PRO A 25 1.83 -9.41 -18.49
CA PRO A 25 1.71 -10.68 -17.79
C PRO A 25 2.08 -10.56 -16.31
N PHE A 26 1.43 -11.33 -15.44
CA PHE A 26 1.63 -11.21 -13.99
C PHE A 26 3.08 -11.40 -13.55
N GLU A 27 3.81 -12.34 -14.15
CA GLU A 27 5.24 -12.54 -13.86
C GLU A 27 6.10 -11.32 -14.23
N GLN A 28 5.73 -10.59 -15.28
CA GLN A 28 6.39 -9.34 -15.62
C GLN A 28 6.01 -8.23 -14.64
N TYR A 29 4.73 -8.12 -14.27
CA TYR A 29 4.28 -7.18 -13.24
C TYR A 29 5.06 -7.36 -11.93
N ARG A 30 5.22 -8.61 -11.46
CA ARG A 30 5.98 -8.91 -10.24
C ARG A 30 7.41 -8.39 -10.30
N LYS A 31 8.10 -8.57 -11.42
CA LYS A 31 9.47 -8.05 -11.59
C LYS A 31 9.53 -6.52 -11.58
N MET A 32 8.55 -5.85 -12.19
CA MET A 32 8.46 -4.39 -12.16
C MET A 32 8.12 -3.86 -10.76
N LEU A 33 7.29 -4.60 -10.03
CA LEU A 33 6.96 -4.30 -8.63
C LEU A 33 8.20 -4.47 -7.74
N ASP A 34 8.95 -5.56 -7.90
CA ASP A 34 10.16 -5.86 -7.11
C ASP A 34 11.27 -4.82 -7.24
N SER A 35 11.26 -4.00 -8.30
CA SER A 35 12.20 -2.89 -8.50
C SER A 35 11.68 -1.54 -7.99
N SER A 36 10.52 -1.49 -7.34
CA SER A 36 9.86 -0.25 -6.91
C SER A 36 9.97 -0.04 -5.40
N ASP A 37 10.17 1.20 -4.95
CA ASP A 37 10.10 1.55 -3.51
C ASP A 37 8.66 1.84 -3.05
N VAL A 38 7.81 2.31 -3.96
CA VAL A 38 6.46 2.78 -3.69
C VAL A 38 5.47 2.28 -4.73
N LEU A 39 4.32 1.76 -4.29
CA LEU A 39 3.18 1.42 -5.14
C LEU A 39 2.02 2.40 -4.89
N LEU A 40 1.46 2.95 -5.97
CA LEU A 40 0.18 3.68 -5.91
C LEU A 40 -0.98 2.69 -6.09
N ASP A 41 -1.78 2.50 -5.04
CA ASP A 41 -2.95 1.60 -5.00
C ASP A 41 -4.27 2.36 -4.86
N GLN A 42 -5.41 1.66 -4.96
CA GLN A 42 -6.76 2.21 -5.10
C GLN A 42 -7.05 3.51 -4.31
N LEU A 43 -7.49 4.54 -5.05
CA LEU A 43 -7.82 5.87 -4.51
C LEU A 43 -9.18 5.93 -3.79
N TYR A 44 -10.09 5.02 -4.14
CA TYR A 44 -11.46 4.99 -3.61
C TYR A 44 -11.68 3.84 -2.61
N GLY A 45 -10.64 3.07 -2.32
CA GLY A 45 -10.68 2.01 -1.33
C GLY A 45 -10.47 2.56 0.07
N TYR A 46 -11.09 1.93 1.06
CA TYR A 46 -10.80 2.20 2.47
C TYR A 46 -9.69 1.29 3.00
N THR A 47 -9.55 0.11 2.40
CA THR A 47 -8.61 -0.95 2.78
C THR A 47 -7.63 -1.20 1.63
N PRO A 48 -6.43 -1.75 1.92
CA PRO A 48 -5.51 -2.16 0.86
C PRO A 48 -6.12 -3.26 -0.02
N GLY A 49 -5.93 -3.17 -1.34
CA GLY A 49 -6.28 -4.23 -2.28
C GLY A 49 -5.23 -5.34 -2.34
N MET A 50 -5.48 -6.37 -3.15
CA MET A 50 -4.54 -7.51 -3.29
C MET A 50 -3.14 -7.10 -3.79
N ASN A 51 -3.05 -6.12 -4.69
CA ASN A 51 -1.77 -5.61 -5.17
C ASN A 51 -1.02 -4.85 -4.08
N ALA A 52 -1.72 -4.05 -3.26
CA ALA A 52 -1.13 -3.42 -2.09
C ALA A 52 -0.60 -4.47 -1.11
N LEU A 53 -1.38 -5.51 -0.78
CA LEU A 53 -0.93 -6.56 0.13
C LEU A 53 0.31 -7.30 -0.40
N LEU A 54 0.36 -7.61 -1.70
CA LEU A 54 1.53 -8.20 -2.35
C LEU A 54 2.77 -7.28 -2.26
N ALA A 55 2.59 -5.98 -2.49
CA ALA A 55 3.65 -5.00 -2.38
C ALA A 55 4.14 -4.86 -0.93
N MET A 56 3.22 -4.76 0.02
CA MET A 56 3.50 -4.63 1.45
C MET A 56 4.23 -5.84 2.01
N GLU A 57 3.91 -7.07 1.57
CA GLU A 57 4.64 -8.29 1.93
C GLU A 57 6.12 -8.22 1.52
N LYS A 58 6.41 -7.53 0.41
CA LYS A 58 7.76 -7.31 -0.11
C LYS A 58 8.46 -6.10 0.52
N GLY A 59 7.80 -5.38 1.43
CA GLY A 59 8.32 -4.15 2.03
C GLY A 59 8.15 -2.91 1.15
N ILE A 60 7.39 -2.99 0.07
CA ILE A 60 7.12 -1.85 -0.81
C ILE A 60 6.04 -0.99 -0.16
N VAL A 61 6.32 0.30 -0.01
CA VAL A 61 5.42 1.25 0.64
C VAL A 61 4.21 1.51 -0.25
N VAL A 62 3.01 1.50 0.32
CA VAL A 62 1.77 1.74 -0.43
C VAL A 62 1.26 3.15 -0.17
N VAL A 63 0.94 3.86 -1.24
CA VAL A 63 0.13 5.09 -1.25
C VAL A 63 -1.24 4.74 -1.79
N GLY A 64 -2.28 4.84 -0.99
CA GLY A 64 -3.63 4.41 -1.38
C GLY A 64 -4.61 4.49 -0.23
N GLY A 65 -5.71 3.75 -0.34
CA GLY A 65 -6.71 3.59 0.72
C GLY A 65 -6.16 2.92 1.98
N GLY A 66 -6.03 3.70 3.05
CA GLY A 66 -5.58 3.30 4.38
C GLY A 66 -6.37 4.05 5.45
N GLU A 67 -7.69 4.04 5.33
CA GLU A 67 -8.60 4.83 6.16
C GLU A 67 -8.67 4.30 7.61
N PRO A 68 -9.06 5.13 8.60
CA PRO A 68 -9.17 4.69 10.00
C PRO A 68 -10.04 3.44 10.20
N GLU A 69 -11.11 3.28 9.42
CA GLU A 69 -12.04 2.17 9.45
C GLU A 69 -11.35 0.83 9.15
N ASN A 70 -10.38 0.81 8.23
CA ASN A 70 -9.58 -0.38 7.93
C ASN A 70 -8.87 -0.91 9.18
N TYR A 71 -8.29 -0.01 9.96
CA TYR A 71 -7.59 -0.41 11.19
C TYR A 71 -8.56 -0.74 12.32
N GLN A 72 -9.73 -0.08 12.36
CA GLN A 72 -10.75 -0.34 13.37
C GLN A 72 -11.32 -1.75 13.27
N ILE A 73 -11.65 -2.22 12.06
CA ILE A 73 -12.19 -3.58 11.85
C ILE A 73 -11.15 -4.68 12.18
N LEU A 74 -9.86 -4.35 12.08
CA LEU A 74 -8.74 -5.25 12.44
C LEU A 74 -8.31 -5.12 13.92
N HIS A 75 -8.94 -4.22 14.68
CA HIS A 75 -8.50 -3.83 16.02
C HIS A 75 -7.02 -3.43 16.09
N GLU A 76 -6.49 -2.83 15.02
CA GLU A 76 -5.10 -2.41 14.91
C GLU A 76 -4.92 -0.95 15.36
N LYS A 77 -4.00 -0.71 16.30
CA LYS A 77 -3.75 0.62 16.87
C LYS A 77 -2.41 1.22 16.47
N ASN A 78 -1.45 0.38 16.12
CA ASN A 78 -0.04 0.75 16.00
C ASN A 78 0.46 0.65 14.55
N LEU A 79 0.18 -0.47 13.87
CA LEU A 79 0.67 -0.71 12.51
C LEU A 79 -0.22 0.01 11.50
N LYS A 80 0.18 1.24 11.12
CA LYS A 80 -0.49 2.06 10.10
C LYS A 80 0.48 2.47 8.98
N PRO A 81 1.04 1.52 8.23
CA PRO A 81 2.13 1.78 7.28
C PRO A 81 1.68 2.36 5.94
N ILE A 82 0.37 2.36 5.65
CA ILE A 82 -0.16 2.87 4.37
C ILE A 82 -0.12 4.39 4.42
N VAL A 83 0.49 5.01 3.40
CA VAL A 83 0.43 6.46 3.18
C VAL A 83 -0.97 6.78 2.64
N ASN A 84 -1.88 7.12 3.54
CA ASN A 84 -3.29 7.30 3.19
C ASN A 84 -3.49 8.50 2.24
N VAL A 85 -4.31 8.32 1.21
CA VAL A 85 -4.76 9.39 0.32
C VAL A 85 -6.26 9.41 0.16
N GLU A 86 -6.82 10.61 0.12
CA GLU A 86 -8.24 10.84 -0.17
C GLU A 86 -8.47 11.04 -1.68
N PRO A 87 -9.69 10.86 -2.21
CA PRO A 87 -10.04 11.10 -3.62
C PRO A 87 -10.07 12.60 -4.00
N ASN A 88 -9.02 13.32 -3.63
CA ASN A 88 -8.78 14.72 -3.87
C ASN A 88 -7.37 14.90 -4.46
N LEU A 89 -7.28 15.57 -5.61
CA LEU A 89 -6.02 15.74 -6.33
C LEU A 89 -4.94 16.42 -5.47
N GLN A 90 -5.30 17.43 -4.68
CA GLN A 90 -4.36 18.15 -3.82
C GLN A 90 -3.91 17.30 -2.65
N ASN A 91 -4.80 16.48 -2.07
CA ASN A 91 -4.43 15.52 -1.02
C ASN A 91 -3.38 14.53 -1.54
N VAL A 92 -3.61 13.91 -2.71
CA VAL A 92 -2.63 12.97 -3.32
C VAL A 92 -1.29 13.67 -3.60
N ILE A 93 -1.31 14.89 -4.13
CA ILE A 93 -0.08 15.67 -4.36
C ILE A 93 0.66 15.95 -3.04
N ALA A 94 -0.06 16.32 -1.98
CA ALA A 94 0.52 16.61 -0.68
C ALA A 94 1.18 15.37 -0.07
N GLN A 95 0.51 14.21 -0.12
CA GLN A 95 1.06 12.97 0.43
C GLN A 95 2.28 12.46 -0.33
N LEU A 96 2.27 12.57 -1.67
CA LEU A 96 3.44 12.23 -2.48
C LEU A 96 4.63 13.16 -2.20
N ASN A 97 4.40 14.47 -2.01
CA ASN A 97 5.48 15.38 -1.62
C ASN A 97 5.99 15.08 -0.21
N TRP A 98 5.09 14.82 0.74
CA TRP A 98 5.46 14.42 2.10
C TRP A 98 6.38 13.20 2.07
N LEU A 99 6.06 12.20 1.25
CA LEU A 99 6.89 10.99 1.11
C LEU A 99 8.30 11.31 0.57
N LEU A 100 8.39 12.18 -0.45
CA LEU A 100 9.67 12.63 -1.00
C LEU A 100 10.50 13.46 0.00
N ASP A 101 9.83 14.28 0.82
CA ASP A 101 10.49 15.08 1.87
C ASP A 101 10.95 14.20 3.05
N HIS A 102 10.36 13.01 3.19
CA HIS A 102 10.61 12.08 4.29
C HIS A 102 11.08 10.71 3.79
N LYS A 103 11.93 10.66 2.75
CA LYS A 103 12.50 9.41 2.20
C LYS A 103 13.13 8.50 3.27
N SER A 104 13.67 9.07 4.35
CA SER A 104 14.21 8.31 5.50
C SER A 104 13.16 7.45 6.22
N GLN A 105 11.86 7.73 6.06
CA GLN A 105 10.77 6.92 6.61
C GLN A 105 10.51 5.64 5.82
N LEU A 106 10.96 5.54 4.56
CA LEU A 106 10.67 4.39 3.69
C LEU A 106 11.12 3.07 4.33
N GLY A 107 12.31 3.03 4.96
CA GLY A 107 12.78 1.83 5.64
C GLY A 107 11.88 1.40 6.81
N LYS A 108 11.35 2.36 7.58
CA LYS A 108 10.40 2.08 8.66
C LYS A 108 9.07 1.57 8.10
N LEU A 109 8.50 2.30 7.13
CA LEU A 109 7.22 1.95 6.50
C LEU A 109 7.28 0.59 5.79
N SER A 110 8.42 0.24 5.18
CA SER A 110 8.70 -1.08 4.62
C SER A 110 8.53 -2.17 5.67
N VAL A 111 9.25 -2.06 6.79
CA VAL A 111 9.19 -3.06 7.87
C VAL A 111 7.79 -3.15 8.46
N GLU A 112 7.14 -2.00 8.72
CA GLU A 112 5.77 -1.96 9.26
C GLU A 112 4.75 -2.55 8.28
N SER A 113 4.95 -2.38 6.96
CA SER A 113 4.10 -2.99 5.92
C SER A 113 4.14 -4.51 5.99
N GLN A 114 5.34 -5.09 6.11
CA GLN A 114 5.52 -6.54 6.24
C GLN A 114 4.88 -7.07 7.52
N LEU A 115 5.10 -6.37 8.65
CA LEU A 115 4.50 -6.74 9.93
C LEU A 115 2.97 -6.66 9.90
N TYR A 116 2.41 -5.64 9.22
CA TYR A 116 0.96 -5.49 9.05
C TYR A 116 0.38 -6.68 8.26
N VAL A 117 1.01 -7.06 7.14
CA VAL A 117 0.58 -8.21 6.33
C VAL A 117 0.69 -9.51 7.13
N GLN A 118 1.83 -9.77 7.77
CA GLN A 118 2.03 -10.98 8.57
C GLN A 118 1.00 -11.12 9.70
N LYS A 119 0.65 -10.00 10.35
CA LYS A 119 -0.28 -10.00 11.46
C LYS A 119 -1.73 -10.21 11.02
N HIS A 120 -2.17 -9.51 9.97
CA HIS A 120 -3.60 -9.41 9.64
C HIS A 120 -4.02 -10.14 8.38
N HIS A 121 -3.08 -10.37 7.45
CA HIS A 121 -3.37 -10.86 6.10
C HIS A 121 -2.59 -12.13 5.73
N ASP A 122 -1.90 -12.76 6.69
CA ASP A 122 -1.29 -14.08 6.46
C ASP A 122 -2.37 -15.11 6.15
N TYR A 123 -2.30 -15.69 4.95
CA TYR A 123 -3.32 -16.60 4.44
C TYR A 123 -3.59 -17.81 5.36
N ARG A 124 -2.61 -18.24 6.16
CA ARG A 124 -2.78 -19.36 7.10
C ARG A 124 -3.64 -18.94 8.28
N ASN A 125 -3.47 -17.71 8.76
CA ASN A 125 -4.28 -17.16 9.84
C ASN A 125 -5.71 -16.93 9.37
N VAL A 126 -5.88 -16.35 8.17
CA VAL A 126 -7.20 -16.16 7.56
C VAL A 126 -7.89 -17.51 7.34
N ALA A 127 -7.22 -18.50 6.76
CA ALA A 127 -7.82 -19.83 6.54
C ALA A 127 -8.27 -20.50 7.85
N LYS A 128 -7.50 -20.36 8.94
CA LYS A 128 -7.90 -20.86 10.26
C LYS A 128 -9.16 -20.19 10.79
N GLN A 129 -9.29 -18.87 10.64
CA GLN A 129 -10.50 -18.15 11.08
C GLN A 129 -11.75 -18.65 10.34
N TYR A 130 -11.64 -18.89 9.03
CA TYR A 130 -12.74 -19.48 8.26
C TYR A 130 -13.11 -20.89 8.76
N LEU A 131 -12.12 -21.73 9.07
CA LEU A 131 -12.35 -23.07 9.62
C LEU A 131 -12.98 -23.02 11.02
N GLU A 132 -12.49 -22.15 11.90
CA GLU A 132 -13.03 -21.97 13.25
C GLU A 132 -14.48 -21.52 13.21
N PHE A 133 -14.81 -20.55 12.35
CA PHE A 133 -16.17 -20.10 12.11
C PHE A 133 -17.05 -21.24 11.57
N TRP A 134 -16.57 -22.02 10.60
CA TRP A 134 -17.32 -23.17 10.08
C TRP A 134 -17.61 -24.24 11.15
N MET A 135 -16.63 -24.52 12.02
CA MET A 135 -16.75 -25.58 13.02
C MET A 135 -17.55 -25.18 14.26
N HIS A 136 -17.53 -23.89 14.65
CA HIS A 136 -18.04 -23.44 15.94
C HIS A 136 -18.91 -22.16 15.88
N GLY A 137 -19.09 -21.57 14.69
CA GLY A 137 -19.76 -20.29 14.49
C GLY A 137 -21.27 -20.35 14.29
N ALA A 138 -21.94 -21.41 14.81
CA ALA A 138 -23.40 -21.53 14.84
C ALA A 138 -23.95 -21.32 16.26
#